data_AF-A0A2V2Q982-F1
#
_entry.id   AF-A0A2V2Q982-F1
#
_cell.length_a   1.000
_cell.length_b   1.000
_cell.length_c   1.000
_cell.angle_alpha   90.00
_cell.angle_beta   90.00
_cell.angle_gamma   90.00
#
_symmetry.space_group_name_H-M   'P 1'
#
loop_
_entity.id
_entity.type
_entity.pdbx_description
1 polymer ?
#
loop_
_entity_poly.entity_id
_entity_poly.type
_entity_poly.pdbx_seq_one_letter_code
_entity_poly.pdbx_strand_id
1 'polypeptide(L)' 'MPRYEFRCRTCGDTFELSRPMAQSSDPASCPAGHDDTVKLLSAVAVGGAAGSAPAPSNGGGGGGC' A
#
# COMPACT_ATOMS: atom_id res chain seq x y z
N MET A 1 -13.51 11.30 -6.01
CA MET A 1 -12.92 10.25 -6.88
C MET A 1 -12.86 8.95 -6.09
N PRO A 2 -13.29 7.79 -6.63
CA PRO A 2 -13.17 6.52 -5.94
C PRO A 2 -11.69 6.13 -5.73
N ARG A 3 -11.42 5.48 -4.60
CA ARG A 3 -10.11 4.90 -4.28
C ARG A 3 -10.13 3.42 -4.66
N TYR A 4 -9.05 2.97 -5.25
CA TYR A 4 -8.84 1.58 -5.62
C TYR A 4 -7.52 1.09 -5.05
N GLU A 5 -7.53 -0.12 -4.53
CA GLU A 5 -6.35 -0.77 -3.97
C GLU A 5 -5.69 -1.67 -5.02
N PHE A 6 -4.36 -1.63 -5.07
CA PHE A 6 -3.54 -2.44 -5.95
C PHE A 6 -2.45 -3.13 -5.13
N ARG A 7 -2.15 -4.37 -5.51
CA ARG A 7 -1.03 -5.13 -4.95
C ARG A 7 -0.01 -5.45 -6.03
N CYS A 8 1.25 -5.17 -5.76
CA CYS A 8 2.36 -5.61 -6.59
C CYS A 8 2.66 -7.09 -6.31
N ARG A 9 2.75 -7.91 -7.35
CA ARG A 9 3.12 -9.32 -7.21
C ARG A 9 4.61 -9.53 -7.02
N THR A 10 5.44 -8.62 -7.51
CA THR A 10 6.90 -8.71 -7.43
C THR A 10 7.42 -8.46 -6.02
N CYS A 11 7.04 -7.33 -5.41
CA CYS A 11 7.48 -6.97 -4.06
C CYS A 11 6.46 -7.30 -2.97
N GLY A 12 5.19 -7.54 -3.33
CA GLY A 12 4.13 -7.81 -2.36
C GLY A 12 3.46 -6.57 -1.77
N ASP A 13 3.95 -5.37 -2.09
CA ASP A 13 3.45 -4.09 -1.56
C ASP A 13 2.02 -3.79 -2.03
N THR A 14 1.24 -3.18 -1.14
CA THR A 14 -0.13 -2.74 -1.40
C THR A 14 -0.18 -1.22 -1.39
N PHE A 15 -0.86 -0.62 -2.37
CA PHE A 15 -0.97 0.83 -2.51
C PHE A 15 -2.34 1.24 -3.05
N GLU A 16 -2.76 2.46 -2.73
CA GLU A 16 -4.05 3.00 -3.12
C GLU A 16 -3.90 4.08 -4.19
N LEU A 17 -4.77 4.06 -5.20
CA LEU A 17 -4.86 5.11 -6.21
C LEU A 17 -6.28 5.68 -6.29
N SER A 18 -6.36 7.01 -6.30
CA SER A 18 -7.60 7.74 -6.55
C SER A 18 -7.76 7.94 -8.05
N ARG A 19 -8.64 7.16 -8.71
CA ARG A 19 -8.85 7.22 -10.16
C ARG A 19 -10.34 7.39 -10.51
N PRO A 20 -10.72 8.03 -11.62
CA PRO A 20 -12.09 8.01 -12.11
C PRO A 20 -12.52 6.57 -12.47
N MET A 21 -13.83 6.27 -12.43
CA MET A 21 -14.35 4.92 -12.75
C MET A 21 -13.95 4.45 -14.16
N ALA A 22 -13.79 5.36 -15.12
CA ALA A 22 -13.32 5.03 -16.47
C ALA A 22 -11.90 4.42 -16.50
N GLN A 23 -11.05 4.73 -15.52
CA GLN A 23 -9.67 4.23 -15.41
C GLN A 23 -9.56 3.09 -14.38
N SER A 24 -10.69 2.48 -14.01
CA SER A 24 -10.76 1.43 -13.01
C SER A 24 -9.98 0.17 -13.42
N SER A 25 -9.94 -0.15 -14.72
CA SER A 25 -9.28 -1.33 -15.28
C SER A 25 -7.88 -1.05 -15.84
N ASP A 26 -7.40 0.19 -15.70
CA ASP A 26 -6.10 0.60 -16.20
C ASP A 26 -4.98 0.04 -15.28
N PRO A 27 -3.87 -0.47 -15.84
CA PRO A 27 -2.76 -0.98 -15.05
C PRO A 27 -2.16 0.11 -14.14
N ALA A 28 -1.63 -0.29 -12.99
CA ALA A 28 -1.01 0.62 -12.04
C ALA A 28 0.47 0.26 -11.89
N SER A 29 1.38 1.18 -12.16
CA SER A 29 2.79 0.96 -11.83
C SER A 29 2.98 1.00 -10.32
N CYS A 30 3.69 0.01 -9.80
CA CYS A 30 4.12 0.00 -8.40
C CYS A 30 5.07 1.18 -8.15
N PRO A 31 5.00 1.88 -7.00
CA PRO A 31 5.92 2.98 -6.67
C PRO A 31 7.39 2.57 -6.61
N ALA A 32 7.68 1.27 -6.50
CA ALA A 32 9.03 0.71 -6.59
C ALA A 32 9.53 0.46 -8.03
N GLY A 33 8.70 0.73 -9.06
CA GLY A 33 9.08 0.59 -10.47
C GLY A 33 8.71 -0.75 -11.11
N HIS A 34 7.76 -1.50 -10.54
CA HIS A 34 7.29 -2.77 -11.10
C HIS A 34 5.98 -2.61 -11.88
N ASP A 35 5.81 -3.38 -12.95
CA ASP A 35 4.60 -3.36 -13.79
C ASP A 35 3.60 -4.49 -13.47
N ASP A 36 4.03 -5.52 -12.73
CA ASP A 36 3.15 -6.65 -12.36
C ASP A 36 2.33 -6.32 -11.10
N THR A 37 1.28 -5.53 -11.30
CA THR A 37 0.30 -5.21 -10.25
C THR A 37 -1.09 -5.73 -10.61
N VAL A 38 -1.85 -6.03 -9.56
CA VAL A 38 -3.24 -6.43 -9.67
C VAL A 38 -4.13 -5.55 -8.86
N LYS A 39 -5.29 -5.22 -9.42
CA LYS A 39 -6.35 -4.54 -8.69
C LYS A 39 -7.02 -5.51 -7.72
N LEU A 40 -7.08 -5.12 -6.45
CA LEU A 40 -7.86 -5.84 -5.46
C LEU A 40 -9.31 -5.37 -5.54
N LEU A 41 -10.24 -6.32 -5.76
CA LEU A 41 -11.67 -6.04 -5.65
C LEU A 41 -11.98 -5.93 -4.15
N SER A 42 -12.19 -4.71 -3.64
CA SER A 42 -12.52 -4.45 -2.24
C SER A 42 -13.77 -5.22 -1.81
N ALA A 43 -13.58 -6.41 -1.24
CA ALA A 43 -14.61 -7.24 -0.62
C ALA A 43 -14.04 -8.17 0.46
N VAL A 44 -13.00 -7.75 1.18
CA VAL A 44 -12.62 -8.40 2.45
C VAL A 44 -12.48 -7.32 3.53
N ALA A 45 -13.61 -6.98 4.14
CA ALA A 45 -13.59 -6.65 5.55
C ALA A 45 -13.47 -7.99 6.34
N VAL A 46 -12.61 -8.01 7.36
CA VAL A 46 -12.39 -9.06 8.38
C VAL A 46 -11.31 -10.13 8.07
N GLY A 47 -10.17 -10.04 8.79
CA GLY A 47 -9.23 -11.14 9.01
C GLY A 47 -7.76 -10.68 9.13
N GLY A 48 -7.26 -10.43 10.34
CA GLY A 48 -5.94 -9.83 10.57
C GLY A 48 -4.72 -10.68 10.20
N ALA A 49 -3.61 -9.99 9.92
CA ALA A 49 -2.21 -10.41 10.12
C ALA A 49 -1.33 -9.15 9.89
N ALA A 50 -0.80 -8.52 10.94
CA ALA A 50 0.60 -8.66 11.32
C ALA A 50 1.59 -8.44 10.15
N GLY A 51 2.26 -7.29 10.12
CA GLY A 51 3.39 -7.09 9.21
C GLY A 51 3.80 -5.64 8.97
N SER A 52 4.61 -5.11 9.90
CA SER A 52 5.63 -4.08 9.65
C SER A 52 5.19 -2.67 9.22
N ALA A 53 4.71 -1.89 10.19
CA ALA A 53 5.09 -0.48 10.23
C ALA A 53 6.35 -0.37 11.10
N PRO A 54 7.55 0.00 10.58
CA PRO A 54 8.56 0.55 11.46
C PRO A 54 7.99 1.85 12.05
N ALA A 55 7.75 1.83 13.35
CA ALA A 55 7.38 3.00 14.13
C ALA A 55 8.45 4.09 13.99
N PRO A 56 8.08 5.38 14.10
CA PRO A 56 8.94 6.49 13.73
C PRO A 56 10.06 6.68 14.76
N SER A 57 11.30 6.83 14.30
CA SER A 57 12.42 7.28 15.12
C SER A 57 12.34 8.79 15.34
N ASN A 58 11.42 9.23 16.20
CA ASN A 58 11.38 10.59 16.74
C ASN A 58 12.07 10.64 18.09
N GLY A 59 13.27 11.25 18.14
CA GLY A 59 13.64 12.30 19.10
C GLY A 59 13.95 11.96 20.56
N GLY A 60 15.07 12.54 21.04
CA GLY A 60 15.42 12.76 22.46
C GLY A 60 16.34 11.69 23.02
N GLY A 61 17.54 11.95 23.55
CA GLY A 61 18.03 13.12 24.27
C GLY A 61 18.29 12.71 25.73
N GLY A 62 19.51 12.94 26.23
CA GLY A 62 19.79 12.97 27.68
C GLY A 62 20.56 11.77 28.24
N GLY A 63 21.62 12.06 29.00
CA GLY A 63 22.51 11.10 29.66
C GLY A 63 22.12 10.73 31.10
N GLY A 64 23.10 10.15 31.81
CA GLY A 64 23.02 9.63 33.18
C GLY A 64 22.73 8.12 33.17
N CYS A 65 23.54 7.23 33.73
CA CYS A 65 24.47 7.30 34.86
C CYS A 65 25.65 6.35 34.63
#